data_AF-A0A640UTY8-F1
#
_entry.id   AF-A0A640UTY8-F1
#
_cell.length_a   1.000
_cell.length_b   1.000
_cell.length_c   1.000
_cell.angle_alpha   90.00
_cell.angle_beta   90.00
_cell.angle_gamma   90.00
#
_symmetry.space_group_name_H-M   'P 1'
#
loop_
_entity.id
_entity.type
_entity.pdbx_description
1 polymer ?
#
loop_
_entity_poly.entity_id
_entity_poly.type
_entity_poly.pdbx_seq_one_letter_code
_entity_poly.pdbx_strand_id
1 'polypeptide(L)'
;MTGAPLTLPEELLLLALEPVRGRFQGNPRYLRYGLAGAALADLEQAGRITVGSGDRITVIQPLPLDDPVLDGVLAALPRPDKRGRGVKAERWVRRAGRPVQELCVRRLEERGALRRETRRALGLFPYERFPSGAVDLAGPARDRFAGARDAGFPDRRSRVIAALASVTDLDRRLPLGRDHRPVRREMKRLARELWMARAVQRAVRQDKAAAEGGSG
;
A
#
# COMPACT_ATOMS: atom_id res chain seq x y z
N MET A 1 -14.52 4.11 -22.12
CA MET A 1 -13.36 4.90 -21.66
C MET A 1 -12.55 4.05 -20.72
N THR A 2 -11.48 3.42 -21.20
CA THR A 2 -10.52 2.71 -20.35
C THR A 2 -9.84 3.75 -19.46
N GLY A 3 -10.22 3.81 -18.20
CA GLY A 3 -9.61 4.72 -17.22
C GLY A 3 -8.11 4.45 -17.09
N ALA A 4 -7.36 5.47 -16.66
CA ALA A 4 -5.93 5.32 -16.36
C ALA A 4 -5.67 4.10 -15.45
N PRO A 5 -4.56 3.37 -15.64
CA PRO A 5 -4.27 2.16 -14.87
C PRO A 5 -4.25 2.44 -13.37
N LEU A 6 -4.58 1.42 -12.58
CA LEU A 6 -4.50 1.48 -11.12
C LEU A 6 -3.05 1.79 -10.70
N THR A 7 -2.88 2.68 -9.73
CA THR A 7 -1.59 2.83 -9.03
C THR A 7 -1.34 1.59 -8.15
N LEU A 8 -0.09 1.33 -7.77
CA LEU A 8 0.26 0.27 -6.81
C LEU A 8 -0.49 0.39 -5.48
N PRO A 9 -0.64 1.58 -4.83
CA PRO A 9 -1.39 1.68 -3.59
C PRO A 9 -2.88 1.40 -3.78
N GLU A 10 -3.50 1.83 -4.89
CA GLU A 10 -4.89 1.48 -5.18
C GLU A 10 -5.08 -0.04 -5.38
N GLU A 11 -4.19 -0.69 -6.14
CA GLU A 11 -4.25 -2.15 -6.33
C GLU A 11 -4.07 -2.90 -5.01
N LEU A 12 -3.11 -2.49 -4.17
CA LEU A 12 -2.91 -3.09 -2.85
C LEU A 12 -4.15 -2.90 -1.95
N LEU A 13 -4.81 -1.74 -2.01
CA LEU A 13 -6.03 -1.45 -1.26
C LEU A 13 -7.19 -2.34 -1.71
N LEU A 14 -7.36 -2.50 -3.02
CA LEU A 14 -8.38 -3.37 -3.61
C LEU A 14 -8.15 -4.85 -3.29
N LEU A 15 -6.90 -5.31 -3.27
CA LEU A 15 -6.54 -6.66 -2.82
C LEU A 15 -6.87 -6.88 -1.34
N ALA A 16 -6.74 -5.84 -0.51
CA ALA A 16 -7.13 -5.88 0.89
C ALA A 16 -8.65 -5.83 1.09
N LEU A 17 -9.45 -5.44 0.09
CA LEU A 17 -10.89 -5.31 0.23
C LEU A 17 -11.56 -6.68 0.40
N GLU A 18 -12.31 -6.86 1.48
CA GLU A 18 -13.19 -8.00 1.70
C GLU A 18 -14.51 -7.79 0.90
N PRO A 19 -14.87 -8.71 -0.02
CA PRO A 19 -15.94 -8.49 -1.01
C PRO A 19 -17.35 -8.27 -0.42
N VAL A 20 -17.64 -8.85 0.76
CA VAL A 20 -19.02 -8.97 1.26
C VAL A 20 -19.37 -7.85 2.23
N ARG A 21 -18.48 -7.56 3.17
CA ARG A 21 -18.60 -6.60 4.26
C ARG A 21 -18.02 -5.25 3.91
N GLY A 22 -17.24 -5.13 2.84
CA GLY A 22 -16.59 -3.88 2.43
C GLY A 22 -15.58 -3.40 3.47
N ARG A 23 -14.84 -4.32 4.10
CA ARG A 23 -13.80 -3.97 5.09
C ARG A 23 -12.43 -4.28 4.51
N PHE A 24 -11.44 -3.46 4.83
CA PHE A 24 -10.06 -3.83 4.54
C PHE A 24 -9.57 -4.91 5.50
N GLN A 25 -9.04 -5.99 4.94
CA GLN A 25 -8.55 -7.15 5.67
C GLN A 25 -7.17 -6.89 6.27
N GLY A 26 -6.86 -7.59 7.37
CA GLY A 26 -5.58 -7.47 8.07
C GLY A 26 -5.56 -6.33 9.09
N ASN A 27 -4.37 -5.98 9.56
CA ASN A 27 -4.19 -4.88 10.52
C ASN A 27 -4.26 -3.53 9.77
N PRO A 28 -5.19 -2.62 10.14
CA PRO A 28 -5.34 -1.34 9.43
C PRO A 28 -4.08 -0.48 9.41
N ARG A 29 -3.25 -0.51 10.45
CA ARG A 29 -1.99 0.25 10.49
C ARG A 29 -0.97 -0.32 9.51
N TYR A 30 -0.86 -1.65 9.45
CA TYR A 30 0.12 -2.29 8.57
C TYR A 30 -0.26 -2.10 7.11
N LEU A 31 -1.54 -2.24 6.77
CA LEU A 31 -2.02 -1.91 5.42
C LEU A 31 -1.67 -0.47 5.05
N ARG A 32 -1.95 0.51 5.92
CA ARG A 32 -1.58 1.92 5.70
C ARG A 32 -0.09 2.12 5.41
N TYR A 33 0.79 1.45 6.14
CA TYR A 33 2.23 1.49 5.84
C TYR A 33 2.53 0.90 4.47
N GLY A 34 1.89 -0.21 4.11
CA GLY A 34 1.96 -0.82 2.78
C GLY A 34 1.54 0.13 1.67
N LEU A 35 0.42 0.84 1.82
CA LEU A 35 -0.07 1.82 0.84
C LEU A 35 0.93 2.97 0.65
N ALA A 36 1.49 3.50 1.73
CA ALA A 36 2.54 4.51 1.64
C ALA A 36 3.79 3.98 0.94
N GLY A 37 4.22 2.74 1.22
CA GLY A 37 5.33 2.08 0.53
C GLY A 37 5.06 1.83 -0.96
N ALA A 38 3.83 1.49 -1.32
CA ALA A 38 3.39 1.31 -2.70
C ALA A 38 3.44 2.62 -3.49
N ALA A 39 2.94 3.72 -2.90
CA ALA A 39 3.01 5.04 -3.52
C ALA A 39 4.46 5.49 -3.77
N LEU A 40 5.38 5.21 -2.82
CA LEU A 40 6.80 5.47 -3.03
C LEU A 40 7.39 4.65 -4.17
N ALA A 41 6.96 3.40 -4.35
CA ALA A 41 7.42 2.56 -5.46
C ALA A 41 7.01 3.11 -6.83
N ASP A 42 5.80 3.68 -6.93
CA ASP A 42 5.33 4.34 -8.16
C ASP A 42 6.08 5.66 -8.40
N LEU A 43 6.26 6.48 -7.37
CA LEU A 43 7.03 7.73 -7.49
C LEU A 43 8.49 7.50 -7.90
N GLU A 44 9.13 6.46 -7.35
CA GLU A 44 10.48 6.07 -7.76
C GLU A 44 10.49 5.62 -9.23
N GLN A 45 9.54 4.78 -9.63
CA GLN A 45 9.44 4.29 -11.00
C GLN A 45 9.25 5.42 -12.01
N ALA A 46 8.52 6.47 -11.62
CA ALA A 46 8.30 7.66 -12.42
C ALA A 46 9.44 8.69 -12.29
N GLY A 47 10.54 8.37 -11.62
CA GLY A 47 11.69 9.27 -11.47
C GLY A 47 11.40 10.54 -10.69
N ARG A 48 10.37 10.56 -9.82
CA ARG A 48 10.04 11.73 -8.99
C ARG A 48 10.87 11.78 -7.72
N ILE A 49 11.26 10.61 -7.21
CA ILE A 49 12.06 10.46 -6.00
C ILE A 49 13.26 9.55 -6.23
N THR A 50 14.25 9.68 -5.35
CA THR A 50 15.34 8.73 -5.20
C THR A 50 15.51 8.36 -3.73
N VAL A 51 16.15 7.22 -3.47
CA VAL A 51 16.50 6.78 -2.12
C VAL A 51 18.01 6.69 -1.99
N GLY A 52 18.56 7.54 -1.11
CA GLY A 52 19.98 7.56 -0.80
C GLY A 52 20.33 6.79 0.47
N SER A 53 21.58 6.97 0.92
CA SER A 53 22.13 6.30 2.10
C SER A 53 21.24 6.44 3.34
N GLY A 54 21.09 5.33 4.07
CA GLY A 54 20.26 5.27 5.27
C GLY A 54 18.76 5.30 5.00
N ASP A 55 18.32 4.83 3.83
CA ASP A 55 16.93 4.77 3.38
C ASP A 55 16.23 6.14 3.44
N ARG A 56 16.92 7.17 2.95
CA ARG A 56 16.40 8.55 2.95
C ARG A 56 15.85 8.89 1.57
N ILE A 57 14.58 9.26 1.55
CA ILE A 57 13.85 9.65 0.34
C ILE A 57 14.11 11.12 0.06
N THR A 58 14.52 11.43 -1.17
CA THR A 58 14.71 12.79 -1.68
C THR A 58 13.86 12.98 -2.93
N VAL A 59 13.13 14.09 -3.01
CA VAL A 59 12.41 14.50 -4.23
C VAL A 59 13.43 15.05 -5.22
N ILE A 60 13.46 14.47 -6.42
CA ILE A 60 14.38 14.87 -7.51
C ILE A 60 13.65 15.60 -8.65
N GLN A 61 12.37 15.29 -8.86
CA GLN A 61 11.53 15.97 -9.85
C GLN A 61 10.15 16.25 -9.21
N PRO A 62 9.82 17.51 -8.87
CA PRO A 62 8.57 17.85 -8.20
C PRO A 62 7.38 18.07 -9.15
N LEU A 63 7.50 17.63 -10.41
CA LEU A 63 6.44 17.80 -11.41
C LEU A 63 5.32 16.78 -11.20
N PRO A 64 4.04 17.19 -11.39
CA PRO A 64 2.91 16.29 -11.26
C PRO A 64 2.97 15.12 -12.26
N LEU A 65 2.19 14.10 -11.96
CA LEU A 65 2.03 12.85 -12.72
C LEU A 65 0.64 12.74 -13.36
N ASP A 66 -0.22 13.73 -13.13
CA ASP A 66 -1.65 13.72 -13.48
C ASP A 66 -2.40 12.53 -12.85
N ASP A 67 -1.89 12.05 -11.70
CA ASP A 67 -2.54 11.06 -10.86
C ASP A 67 -2.74 11.65 -9.45
N PRO A 68 -3.98 11.90 -9.01
CA PRO A 68 -4.25 12.57 -7.73
C PRO A 68 -3.66 11.86 -6.51
N VAL A 69 -3.50 10.53 -6.55
CA VAL A 69 -2.92 9.78 -5.44
C VAL A 69 -1.42 10.04 -5.37
N LEU A 70 -0.72 9.88 -6.49
CA LEU A 70 0.72 10.07 -6.55
C LEU A 70 1.11 11.54 -6.38
N ASP A 71 0.33 12.47 -6.92
CA ASP A 71 0.55 13.91 -6.76
C ASP A 71 0.35 14.36 -5.32
N GLY A 72 -0.69 13.85 -4.65
CA GLY A 72 -0.90 14.09 -3.21
C GLY A 72 0.25 13.53 -2.36
N VAL A 73 0.78 12.36 -2.72
CA VAL A 73 1.94 11.76 -2.05
C VAL A 73 3.21 12.60 -2.28
N LEU A 74 3.46 13.00 -3.52
CA LEU A 74 4.61 13.80 -3.92
C LEU A 74 4.62 15.15 -3.20
N ALA A 75 3.46 15.80 -3.11
CA ALA A 75 3.28 17.05 -2.37
C ALA A 75 3.50 16.90 -0.85
N ALA A 76 3.23 15.71 -0.29
CA ALA A 76 3.42 15.41 1.12
C ALA A 76 4.86 15.04 1.49
N LEU A 77 5.74 14.81 0.50
CA LEU A 77 7.16 14.60 0.75
C LEU A 77 7.82 15.94 1.08
N PRO A 78 8.67 15.99 2.14
CA PRO A 78 9.35 17.22 2.47
C PRO A 78 10.32 17.59 1.35
N ARG A 79 10.39 18.88 1.04
CA ARG A 79 11.48 19.42 0.22
C ARG A 79 12.83 19.10 0.89
N PRO A 80 13.91 18.94 0.12
CA PRO A 80 15.24 18.72 0.68
C PRO A 80 15.57 19.81 1.71
N ASP A 81 16.09 19.45 2.88
CA ASP A 81 16.54 20.44 3.87
C ASP A 81 17.74 21.24 3.32
N LYS A 82 18.16 22.31 4.03
CA LYS A 82 19.33 23.13 3.63
C LYS A 82 20.64 22.32 3.49
N ARG A 83 20.68 21.08 3.98
CA ARG A 83 21.82 20.15 3.88
C ARG A 83 21.56 19.01 2.88
N GLY A 84 20.50 19.10 2.08
CA GLY A 84 20.10 18.09 1.10
C GLY A 84 19.62 16.77 1.71
N ARG A 85 19.30 16.73 3.01
CA ARG A 85 18.95 15.47 3.68
C ARG A 85 17.49 15.13 3.47
N GLY A 86 17.25 14.04 2.76
CA GLY A 86 15.92 13.45 2.58
C GLY A 86 15.26 12.98 3.89
N VAL A 87 14.03 12.48 3.81
CA VAL A 87 13.28 11.93 4.95
C VAL A 87 13.52 10.43 5.09
N LYS A 88 13.69 9.93 6.33
CA LYS A 88 13.78 8.47 6.56
C LYS A 88 12.49 7.79 6.10
N ALA A 89 12.60 6.80 5.22
CA ALA A 89 11.47 6.12 4.61
C ALA A 89 10.50 5.53 5.63
N GLU A 90 11.03 4.82 6.64
CA GLU A 90 10.23 4.25 7.74
C GLU A 90 9.39 5.31 8.47
N ARG A 91 10.01 6.43 8.84
CA ARG A 91 9.31 7.53 9.52
C ARG A 91 8.23 8.12 8.64
N TRP A 92 8.52 8.27 7.35
CA TRP A 92 7.57 8.85 6.41
C TRP A 92 6.39 7.90 6.18
N VAL A 93 6.58 6.61 5.94
CA VAL A 93 5.47 5.66 5.72
C VAL A 93 4.56 5.56 6.95
N ARG A 94 5.11 5.66 8.16
CA ARG A 94 4.31 5.69 9.40
C ARG A 94 3.40 6.91 9.48
N ARG A 95 3.90 8.08 9.11
CA ARG A 95 3.14 9.34 9.12
C ARG A 95 2.15 9.43 7.96
N ALA A 96 2.56 9.01 6.76
CA ALA A 96 1.82 9.20 5.53
C ALA A 96 0.72 8.14 5.30
N GLY A 97 0.77 6.99 5.98
CA GLY A 97 -0.12 5.87 5.68
C GLY A 97 -1.62 6.18 5.72
N ARG A 98 -2.11 6.96 6.68
CA ARG A 98 -3.54 7.34 6.75
C ARG A 98 -3.91 8.33 5.63
N PRO A 99 -3.18 9.44 5.40
CA PRO A 99 -3.40 10.30 4.23
C PRO A 99 -3.39 9.56 2.90
N VAL A 100 -2.43 8.65 2.67
CA VAL A 100 -2.34 7.88 1.41
C VAL A 100 -3.55 6.96 1.24
N GLN A 101 -4.01 6.29 2.31
CA GLN A 101 -5.23 5.49 2.25
C GLN A 101 -6.43 6.34 1.83
N GLU A 102 -6.58 7.54 2.39
CA GLU A 102 -7.70 8.44 2.07
C GLU A 102 -7.66 8.89 0.60
N LEU A 103 -6.47 9.20 0.06
CA LEU A 103 -6.31 9.52 -1.37
C LEU A 103 -6.74 8.33 -2.25
N CYS A 104 -6.33 7.11 -1.91
CA CYS A 104 -6.70 5.91 -2.65
C CYS A 104 -8.21 5.65 -2.60
N VAL A 105 -8.83 5.78 -1.42
CA VAL A 105 -10.28 5.60 -1.26
C VAL A 105 -11.03 6.61 -2.12
N ARG A 106 -10.69 7.91 -2.03
CA ARG A 106 -11.33 8.95 -2.85
C ARG A 106 -11.20 8.66 -4.34
N ARG A 107 -10.00 8.28 -4.79
CA ARG A 107 -9.76 7.97 -6.20
C ARG A 107 -10.58 6.78 -6.68
N LEU A 108 -10.73 5.75 -5.84
CA LEU A 108 -11.55 4.58 -6.14
C LEU A 108 -13.06 4.89 -6.07
N GLU A 109 -13.50 5.83 -5.24
CA GLU A 109 -14.87 6.35 -5.25
C GLU A 109 -15.16 7.13 -6.53
N GLU A 110 -14.26 8.02 -6.95
CA GLU A 110 -14.36 8.75 -8.23
C GLU A 110 -14.44 7.81 -9.44
N ARG A 111 -13.71 6.69 -9.38
CA ARG A 111 -13.74 5.63 -10.40
C ARG A 111 -14.97 4.72 -10.29
N GLY A 112 -15.86 4.96 -9.32
CA GLY A 112 -17.06 4.15 -9.09
C GLY A 112 -16.80 2.74 -8.56
N ALA A 113 -15.59 2.47 -8.07
CA ALA A 113 -15.15 1.16 -7.61
C ALA A 113 -15.43 0.90 -6.12
N LEU A 114 -15.50 1.97 -5.33
CA LEU A 114 -15.86 1.93 -3.91
C LEU A 114 -16.98 2.93 -3.62
N ARG A 115 -17.71 2.69 -2.53
CA ARG A 115 -18.62 3.67 -1.92
C ARG A 115 -18.28 3.76 -0.43
N ARG A 116 -18.23 4.96 0.15
CA ARG A 116 -18.08 5.12 1.61
C ARG A 116 -19.44 5.07 2.30
N GLU A 117 -19.56 4.17 3.27
CA GLU A 117 -20.70 4.08 4.18
C GLU A 117 -20.24 4.25 5.63
N THR A 118 -20.80 5.23 6.33
CA THR A 118 -20.63 5.34 7.78
C THR A 118 -21.69 4.49 8.48
N ARG A 119 -21.23 3.54 9.30
CA ARG A 119 -22.07 2.70 10.16
C ARG A 119 -21.75 3.00 11.62
N ARG A 120 -22.61 2.61 12.56
CA ARG A 120 -22.34 2.76 14.01
C ARG A 120 -22.34 1.39 14.68
N ALA A 121 -21.36 1.13 15.53
CA ALA A 121 -21.38 0.02 16.46
C ALA A 121 -22.06 0.45 17.76
N LEU A 122 -23.03 -0.34 18.25
CA LEU A 122 -23.83 -0.05 19.44
C LEU A 122 -24.48 1.36 19.44
N GLY A 123 -24.74 1.93 18.27
CA GLY A 123 -25.31 3.28 18.12
C GLY A 123 -24.36 4.47 18.39
N LEU A 124 -23.18 4.22 18.99
CA LEU A 124 -22.30 5.27 19.52
C LEU A 124 -20.98 5.42 18.77
N PHE A 125 -20.41 4.32 18.27
CA PHE A 125 -19.06 4.36 17.68
C PHE A 125 -19.14 4.27 16.15
N PRO A 126 -18.99 5.40 15.43
CA PRO A 126 -19.00 5.38 13.97
C PRO A 126 -17.77 4.61 13.44
N TYR A 127 -17.99 3.82 12.39
CA TYR A 127 -16.95 3.15 11.64
C TYR A 127 -17.30 3.15 10.16
N GLU A 128 -16.28 3.19 9.31
CA GLU A 128 -16.44 3.22 7.86
C GLU A 128 -16.46 1.80 7.28
N ARG A 129 -17.31 1.61 6.28
CA ARG A 129 -17.25 0.50 5.33
C ARG A 129 -17.09 1.06 3.93
N PHE A 130 -16.43 0.29 3.09
CA PHE A 130 -16.16 0.57 1.70
C PHE A 130 -16.74 -0.56 0.83
N PRO A 131 -18.07 -0.75 0.78
CA PRO A 131 -18.65 -1.71 -0.16
C PRO A 131 -18.24 -1.40 -1.59
N SER A 132 -18.19 -2.45 -2.42
CA SER A 132 -17.93 -2.31 -3.85
C SER A 132 -18.95 -1.36 -4.49
N GLY A 133 -18.45 -0.54 -5.40
CA GLY A 133 -19.25 0.31 -6.28
C GLY A 133 -19.77 -0.45 -7.50
N ALA A 134 -20.32 0.28 -8.46
CA ALA A 134 -20.87 -0.31 -9.69
C ALA A 134 -19.78 -0.80 -10.66
N VAL A 135 -18.56 -0.26 -10.55
CA VAL A 135 -17.41 -0.65 -11.37
C VAL A 135 -16.55 -1.66 -10.61
N ASP A 136 -16.41 -2.88 -11.11
CA ASP A 136 -15.53 -3.86 -10.48
C ASP A 136 -14.06 -3.65 -10.90
N LEU A 137 -13.28 -3.04 -10.01
CA LEU A 137 -11.81 -2.98 -10.12
C LEU A 137 -11.11 -4.00 -9.22
N ALA A 138 -11.81 -4.59 -8.26
CA ALA A 138 -11.23 -5.53 -7.30
C ALA A 138 -11.07 -6.93 -7.91
N GLY A 139 -12.02 -7.39 -8.73
CA GLY A 139 -11.91 -8.63 -9.50
C GLY A 139 -10.65 -8.65 -10.38
N PRO A 140 -10.50 -7.70 -11.33
CA PRO A 140 -9.31 -7.62 -12.19
C PRO A 140 -7.99 -7.47 -11.42
N ALA A 141 -7.98 -6.77 -10.27
CA ALA A 141 -6.81 -6.69 -9.40
C ALA A 141 -6.44 -8.06 -8.79
N ARG A 142 -7.42 -8.82 -8.33
CA ARG A 142 -7.22 -10.19 -7.80
C ARG A 142 -6.75 -11.14 -8.90
N ASP A 143 -7.32 -11.06 -10.10
CA ASP A 143 -6.93 -11.89 -11.23
C ASP A 143 -5.50 -11.61 -11.66
N ARG A 144 -5.11 -10.33 -11.73
CA ARG A 144 -3.72 -9.93 -12.00
C ARG A 144 -2.76 -10.45 -10.94
N PHE A 145 -3.11 -10.34 -9.67
CA PHE A 145 -2.28 -10.88 -8.58
C PHE A 145 -2.17 -12.41 -8.65
N ALA A 146 -3.27 -13.12 -8.93
CA ALA A 146 -3.28 -14.57 -9.07
C ALA A 146 -2.43 -15.04 -10.26
N GLY A 147 -2.61 -14.44 -11.44
CA GLY A 147 -1.80 -14.74 -12.62
C GLY A 147 -0.31 -14.43 -12.40
N ALA A 148 0.01 -13.31 -11.77
CA ALA A 148 1.40 -12.98 -11.45
C ALA A 148 1.99 -13.94 -10.42
N ARG A 149 1.23 -14.37 -9.40
CA ARG A 149 1.65 -15.40 -8.44
C ARG A 149 1.98 -16.70 -9.16
N ASP A 150 1.10 -17.14 -10.06
CA ASP A 150 1.28 -18.41 -10.78
C ASP A 150 2.48 -18.35 -11.75
N ALA A 151 2.79 -17.17 -12.26
CA ALA A 151 3.98 -16.88 -13.05
C ALA A 151 5.24 -16.55 -12.23
N GLY A 152 5.20 -16.63 -10.89
CA GLY A 152 6.35 -16.36 -10.03
C GLY A 152 6.76 -14.88 -9.92
N PHE A 153 5.81 -13.96 -10.01
CA PHE A 153 5.99 -12.50 -9.93
C PHE A 153 7.03 -11.96 -10.94
N PRO A 154 6.76 -12.08 -12.26
CA PRO A 154 7.76 -11.83 -13.28
C PRO A 154 8.19 -10.36 -13.38
N ASP A 155 7.24 -9.43 -13.24
CA ASP A 155 7.43 -7.99 -13.43
C ASP A 155 7.61 -7.20 -12.12
N ARG A 156 8.12 -5.96 -12.21
CA ARG A 156 8.37 -5.11 -11.03
C ARG A 156 7.11 -4.84 -10.22
N ARG A 157 5.97 -4.59 -10.87
CA ARG A 157 4.72 -4.23 -10.21
C ARG A 157 4.22 -5.39 -9.36
N SER A 158 4.18 -6.60 -9.91
CA SER A 158 3.78 -7.79 -9.15
C SER A 158 4.74 -8.10 -8.00
N ARG A 159 6.06 -7.91 -8.18
CA ARG A 159 7.03 -8.07 -7.09
C ARG A 159 6.82 -7.08 -5.95
N VAL A 160 6.51 -5.81 -6.25
CA VAL A 160 6.23 -4.80 -5.23
C VAL A 160 4.96 -5.14 -4.45
N ILE A 161 3.87 -5.47 -5.15
CA ILE A 161 2.61 -5.87 -4.50
C ILE A 161 2.82 -7.11 -3.62
N ALA A 162 3.53 -8.13 -4.13
CA ALA A 162 3.85 -9.35 -3.40
C ALA A 162 4.67 -9.07 -2.12
N ALA A 163 5.73 -8.27 -2.23
CA ALA A 163 6.57 -7.89 -1.10
C ALA A 163 5.78 -7.11 -0.04
N LEU A 164 4.98 -6.13 -0.45
CA LEU A 164 4.15 -5.31 0.45
C LEU A 164 3.05 -6.15 1.11
N ALA A 165 2.40 -7.05 0.37
CA ALA A 165 1.42 -7.97 0.95
C ALA A 165 2.03 -8.87 2.02
N SER A 166 3.30 -9.30 1.85
CA SER A 166 4.00 -10.09 2.86
C SER A 166 4.34 -9.30 4.12
N VAL A 167 4.93 -8.12 3.99
CA VAL A 167 5.37 -7.34 5.17
C VAL A 167 4.21 -6.73 5.96
N THR A 168 3.03 -6.62 5.36
CA THR A 168 1.80 -6.12 6.00
C THR A 168 0.91 -7.23 6.58
N ASP A 169 1.35 -8.49 6.54
CA ASP A 169 0.58 -9.70 6.89
C ASP A 169 -0.71 -9.89 6.06
N LEU A 170 -0.87 -9.14 4.95
CA LEU A 170 -2.00 -9.29 4.02
C LEU A 170 -1.93 -10.63 3.28
N ASP A 171 -0.73 -11.16 3.07
CA ASP A 171 -0.50 -12.50 2.52
C ASP A 171 -1.31 -13.59 3.25
N ARG A 172 -1.61 -13.42 4.56
CA ARG A 172 -2.45 -14.34 5.37
C ARG A 172 -3.93 -14.32 5.01
N ARG A 173 -4.38 -13.31 4.28
CA ARG A 173 -5.77 -13.07 3.90
C ARG A 173 -6.01 -13.28 2.40
N LEU A 174 -4.95 -13.22 1.61
CA LEU A 174 -5.03 -13.45 0.16
C LEU A 174 -5.16 -14.94 -0.17
N PRO A 175 -5.91 -15.30 -1.22
CA PRO A 175 -5.95 -16.66 -1.74
C PRO A 175 -4.61 -16.97 -2.42
N LEU A 176 -3.73 -17.71 -1.74
CA LEU A 176 -2.42 -18.11 -2.26
C LEU A 176 -2.40 -19.54 -2.84
N GLY A 177 -3.56 -20.20 -2.97
CA GLY A 177 -3.66 -21.58 -3.39
C GLY A 177 -3.35 -22.60 -2.28
N ARG A 178 -3.42 -23.90 -2.61
CA ARG A 178 -3.21 -24.99 -1.64
C ARG A 178 -1.77 -24.99 -1.11
N ASP A 179 -0.79 -24.88 -2.01
CA ASP A 179 0.63 -24.82 -1.64
C ASP A 179 1.12 -23.38 -1.48
N HIS A 180 0.62 -22.71 -0.44
CA HIS A 180 0.94 -21.31 -0.17
C HIS A 180 2.35 -21.09 0.41
N ARG A 181 3.04 -22.15 0.86
CA ARG A 181 4.33 -22.01 1.56
C ARG A 181 5.46 -21.52 0.64
N PRO A 182 5.67 -22.09 -0.56
CA PRO A 182 6.63 -21.56 -1.53
C PRO A 182 6.32 -20.12 -1.94
N VAL A 183 5.04 -19.81 -2.17
CA VAL A 183 4.60 -18.45 -2.53
C VAL A 183 4.97 -17.45 -1.43
N ARG A 184 4.65 -17.75 -0.15
CA ARG A 184 5.04 -16.87 0.96
C ARG A 184 6.54 -16.72 1.12
N ARG A 185 7.31 -17.80 0.87
CA ARG A 185 8.77 -17.75 0.91
C ARG A 185 9.30 -16.79 -0.15
N GLU A 186 8.73 -16.84 -1.34
CA GLU A 186 9.09 -15.96 -2.44
C GLU A 186 8.72 -14.50 -2.16
N MET A 187 7.49 -14.24 -1.69
CA MET A 187 7.08 -12.88 -1.28
C MET A 187 8.00 -12.30 -0.19
N LYS A 188 8.44 -13.13 0.77
CA LYS A 188 9.40 -12.73 1.81
C LYS A 188 10.81 -12.47 1.27
N ARG A 189 11.23 -13.19 0.23
CA ARG A 189 12.51 -12.94 -0.46
C ARG A 189 12.47 -11.56 -1.12
N LEU A 190 11.43 -11.29 -1.92
CA LEU A 190 11.21 -9.99 -2.56
C LEU A 190 11.16 -8.83 -1.55
N ALA A 191 10.53 -9.06 -0.39
CA ALA A 191 10.48 -8.07 0.69
C ALA A 191 11.85 -7.69 1.28
N ARG A 192 12.87 -8.55 1.16
CA ARG A 192 14.24 -8.24 1.61
C ARG A 192 15.03 -7.46 0.56
N GLU A 193 14.68 -7.60 -0.72
CA GLU A 193 15.36 -6.95 -1.85
C GLU A 193 14.85 -5.51 -2.04
N LEU A 194 13.54 -5.33 -1.91
CA LEU A 194 12.87 -4.07 -2.21
C LEU A 194 12.96 -3.08 -1.02
N TRP A 195 13.54 -1.90 -1.25
CA TRP A 195 13.78 -0.91 -0.19
C TRP A 195 12.48 -0.40 0.46
N MET A 196 11.42 -0.19 -0.32
CA MET A 196 10.14 0.26 0.21
C MET A 196 9.50 -0.82 1.10
N ALA A 197 9.63 -2.09 0.73
CA ALA A 197 9.17 -3.19 1.55
C ALA A 197 9.97 -3.30 2.87
N ARG A 198 11.29 -3.08 2.84
CA ARG A 198 12.11 -2.98 4.07
C ARG A 198 11.69 -1.82 4.97
N ALA A 199 11.40 -0.65 4.39
CA ALA A 199 10.91 0.51 5.15
C ALA A 199 9.56 0.23 5.83
N VAL A 200 8.62 -0.41 5.12
CA VAL A 200 7.34 -0.85 5.67
C VAL A 200 7.54 -1.94 6.73
N GLN A 201 8.44 -2.90 6.48
CA GLN A 201 8.71 -3.97 7.43
C GLN A 201 9.26 -3.43 8.76
N ARG A 202 10.14 -2.43 8.73
CA ARG A 202 10.61 -1.76 9.96
C ARG A 202 9.48 -1.07 10.71
N ALA A 203 8.62 -0.34 10.00
CA ALA A 203 7.44 0.30 10.59
C ALA A 203 6.49 -0.71 11.25
N VAL A 204 6.22 -1.84 10.59
CA VAL A 204 5.40 -2.92 11.13
C VAL A 204 6.06 -3.56 12.35
N ARG A 205 7.36 -3.87 12.30
CA ARG A 205 8.10 -4.45 13.43
C ARG A 205 8.12 -3.53 14.64
N GLN A 206 8.29 -2.22 14.44
CA GLN A 206 8.25 -1.23 15.52
C GLN A 206 6.89 -1.23 16.23
N ASP A 207 5.79 -1.25 15.48
CA ASP A 207 4.45 -1.31 16.06
C ASP A 207 4.15 -2.67 16.73
N LYS A 208 4.72 -3.78 16.25
CA LYS A 208 4.63 -5.09 16.91
C LYS A 208 5.35 -5.08 18.28
N ALA A 209 6.61 -4.62 18.30
CA ALA A 209 7.39 -4.52 19.53
C ALA A 209 6.74 -3.60 20.57
N ALA A 210 6.15 -2.48 20.14
CA ALA A 210 5.43 -1.56 21.03
C ALA A 210 4.17 -2.19 21.66
N ALA A 211 3.48 -3.09 20.95
CA ALA A 211 2.32 -3.80 21.48
C ALA A 211 2.72 -4.89 22.51
N GLU A 212 3.84 -5.57 22.28
CA GLU A 212 4.37 -6.59 23.20
C GLU A 212 4.91 -5.97 24.50
N GLY A 213 5.62 -4.83 24.43
CA GLY A 213 6.20 -4.16 25.60
C GLY A 213 5.23 -3.34 26.45
N GLY A 214 4.01 -3.07 25.97
CA GLY A 214 2.95 -2.36 26.72
C GLY A 214 2.02 -3.28 27.53
N SER A 215 2.30 -4.58 27.54
CA SER A 215 1.51 -5.61 28.25
C SER A 215 2.19 -6.09 29.54
N GLY A 216 3.20 -5.36 30.04
CA GLY A 216 3.97 -5.66 31.25
C GLY A 216 3.89 -4.56 32.29
#